data_AF-A0A7S9WDI5-F1
#
_entry.id   AF-A0A7S9WDI5-F1
#
_cell.length_a   1.000
_cell.length_b   1.000
_cell.length_c   1.000
_cell.angle_alpha   90.00
_cell.angle_beta   90.00
_cell.angle_gamma   90.00
#
_symmetry.space_group_name_H-M   'P 1'
#
loop_
_entity.id
_entity.type
_entity.pdbx_description
1 polymer ?
#
loop_
_entity_poly.entity_id
_entity_poly.type
_entity_poly.pdbx_seq_one_letter_code
_entity_poly.pdbx_strand_id
1 'polypeptide(L)'
;MPLGLQTNFLDLIDQAVSALDTACSSPATYSQVQRLTTLLTTLLYYHHTARKAVPLTPLQQTAAELQRYKDDLKSRSNRSEHVTIKSFSKLSQNAQNLIGSMLALETREMLDDFSHLDLSKKSQFEALKRAVDRAQDQVAQSQGRPPLEYLDQFCKDITEFARDDLKIDVKVRNHHKGEPVTDFEHMLVIGFRIVDTAISYHGIVKRYHKAIKR
;
A
#
# COMPACT_ATOMS: atom_id res chain seq x y z
N MET A 1 -6.83 -2.14 31.37
CA MET A 1 -7.42 -3.28 30.63
C MET A 1 -8.83 -2.91 30.18
N PRO A 2 -9.36 -3.44 29.07
CA PRO A 2 -8.88 -4.58 28.26
C PRO A 2 -8.36 -4.13 26.87
N LEU A 3 -7.25 -4.66 26.33
CA LEU A 3 -7.10 -5.92 25.57
C LEU A 3 -8.24 -6.16 24.57
N GLY A 4 -8.02 -5.78 23.31
CA GLY A 4 -8.93 -6.02 22.19
C GLY A 4 -8.15 -6.26 20.89
N LEU A 5 -7.71 -7.51 20.71
CA LEU A 5 -7.46 -8.19 19.44
C LEU A 5 -6.85 -7.33 18.31
N GLN A 6 -5.52 -7.18 18.32
CA GLN A 6 -4.80 -7.11 17.04
C GLN A 6 -5.01 -8.47 16.36
N THR A 7 -6.00 -8.56 15.47
CA THR A 7 -6.11 -9.72 14.58
C THR A 7 -4.83 -9.71 13.75
N ASN A 8 -3.98 -10.73 13.90
CA ASN A 8 -2.71 -10.75 13.18
C ASN A 8 -3.03 -10.90 11.69
N PHE A 9 -2.27 -10.23 10.82
CA PHE A 9 -2.43 -10.37 9.37
C PHE A 9 -2.42 -11.85 8.94
N LEU A 10 -1.58 -12.66 9.61
CA LEU A 10 -1.52 -14.10 9.41
C LEU A 10 -2.85 -14.80 9.76
N ASP A 11 -3.51 -14.42 10.86
CA ASP A 11 -4.81 -14.98 11.24
C ASP A 11 -5.90 -14.67 10.20
N LEU A 12 -5.83 -13.50 9.56
CA LEU A 12 -6.76 -13.12 8.49
C LEU A 12 -6.50 -13.89 7.19
N ILE A 13 -5.23 -14.18 6.89
CA ILE A 13 -4.88 -15.07 5.77
C ILE A 13 -5.36 -16.49 6.04
N ASP A 14 -5.18 -17.02 7.25
CA ASP A 14 -5.65 -18.36 7.61
C ASP A 14 -7.19 -18.46 7.53
N GLN A 15 -7.90 -17.42 7.96
CA GLN A 15 -9.35 -17.32 7.79
C GLN A 15 -9.75 -17.27 6.32
N ALA A 16 -9.00 -16.56 5.47
CA ALA A 16 -9.27 -16.49 4.03
C ALA A 16 -9.09 -17.86 3.36
N VAL A 17 -8.04 -18.60 3.74
CA VAL A 17 -7.80 -19.96 3.25
C VAL A 17 -8.89 -20.92 3.74
N SER A 18 -9.35 -20.78 4.98
CA SER A 18 -10.44 -21.60 5.51
C SER A 18 -11.78 -21.34 4.79
N ALA A 19 -12.06 -20.08 4.45
CA ALA A 19 -13.21 -19.71 3.63
C ALA A 19 -13.09 -20.26 2.20
N LEU A 20 -11.87 -20.28 1.66
CA LEU A 20 -11.58 -20.87 0.34
C LEU A 20 -11.79 -22.40 0.34
N ASP A 21 -11.32 -23.11 1.36
CA ASP A 21 -11.54 -24.56 1.50
C ASP A 21 -13.03 -24.90 1.58
N THR A 22 -13.79 -24.06 2.30
CA THR A 22 -15.24 -24.19 2.40
C THR A 22 -15.91 -23.98 1.04
N ALA A 23 -15.53 -22.92 0.31
CA ALA A 23 -16.02 -22.63 -1.03
C ALA A 23 -15.73 -23.75 -2.03
N CYS A 24 -14.55 -24.38 -1.92
CA CYS A 24 -14.14 -25.50 -2.76
C CYS A 24 -14.78 -26.84 -2.33
N SER A 25 -15.50 -26.88 -1.20
CA SER A 25 -15.99 -28.12 -0.57
C SER A 25 -14.91 -29.19 -0.37
N SER A 26 -13.65 -28.75 -0.32
CA SER A 26 -12.43 -29.57 -0.27
C SER A 26 -11.23 -28.65 -0.03
N PRO A 27 -10.08 -29.18 0.45
CA PRO A 27 -8.87 -28.38 0.56
C PRO A 27 -8.52 -27.72 -0.78
N ALA A 28 -8.34 -26.41 -0.76
CA ALA A 28 -8.05 -25.62 -1.94
C ALA A 28 -6.72 -26.05 -2.55
N THR A 29 -6.66 -26.04 -3.88
CA THR A 29 -5.41 -26.34 -4.58
C THR A 29 -4.36 -25.27 -4.29
N TYR A 30 -3.08 -25.63 -4.38
CA TYR A 30 -1.97 -24.68 -4.25
C TYR A 30 -2.15 -23.43 -5.12
N SER A 31 -2.63 -23.61 -6.36
CA SER A 31 -2.86 -22.51 -7.30
C SER A 31 -3.95 -21.53 -6.83
N GLN A 32 -5.04 -22.04 -6.23
CA GLN A 32 -6.13 -21.23 -5.71
C GLN A 32 -5.69 -20.47 -4.45
N VAL A 33 -4.96 -21.14 -3.55
CA VAL A 33 -4.38 -20.51 -2.36
C VAL A 33 -3.42 -19.39 -2.77
N GLN A 34 -2.50 -19.67 -3.69
CA GLN A 34 -1.54 -18.69 -4.18
C GLN A 34 -2.24 -17.47 -4.81
N ARG A 35 -3.29 -17.69 -5.61
CA ARG A 35 -4.03 -16.59 -6.24
C ARG A 35 -4.77 -15.74 -5.21
N LEU A 36 -5.45 -16.35 -4.24
CA LEU A 36 -6.10 -15.63 -3.14
C LEU A 36 -5.09 -14.83 -2.31
N THR A 37 -3.97 -15.44 -1.90
CA THR A 37 -2.90 -14.75 -1.15
C THR A 37 -2.33 -13.57 -1.94
N THR A 38 -2.18 -13.71 -3.26
CA THR A 38 -1.72 -12.60 -4.13
C THR A 38 -2.70 -11.44 -4.13
N LEU A 39 -4.02 -11.70 -4.21
CA LEU A 39 -5.04 -10.65 -4.17
C LEU A 39 -5.02 -9.90 -2.83
N LEU A 40 -4.93 -10.63 -1.72
CA LEU A 40 -4.94 -10.06 -0.37
C LEU A 40 -3.67 -9.26 -0.06
N THR A 41 -2.50 -9.76 -0.46
CA THR A 41 -1.23 -9.05 -0.28
C THR A 41 -1.14 -7.82 -1.17
N THR A 42 -1.67 -7.89 -2.40
CA THR A 42 -1.77 -6.75 -3.34
C THR A 42 -2.69 -5.67 -2.77
N LEU A 43 -3.86 -6.06 -2.23
CA LEU A 43 -4.77 -5.15 -1.54
C LEU A 43 -4.10 -4.47 -0.35
N LEU A 44 -3.40 -5.23 0.51
CA LEU A 44 -2.70 -4.68 1.66
C LEU A 44 -1.57 -3.71 1.24
N TYR A 45 -0.82 -4.06 0.20
CA TYR A 45 0.21 -3.20 -0.38
C TYR A 45 -0.38 -1.89 -0.92
N TYR A 46 -1.44 -1.95 -1.72
CA TYR A 46 -2.11 -0.75 -2.23
C TYR A 46 -2.77 0.06 -1.13
N HIS A 47 -3.32 -0.59 -0.11
CA HIS A 47 -3.85 0.10 1.05
C HIS A 47 -2.76 0.81 1.83
N HIS A 48 -1.61 0.19 2.08
CA HIS A 48 -0.50 0.84 2.77
C HIS A 48 0.10 1.98 1.94
N THR A 49 0.21 1.82 0.63
CA THR A 49 0.67 2.90 -0.26
C THR A 49 -0.36 4.04 -0.34
N ALA A 50 -1.66 3.74 -0.30
CA ALA A 50 -2.74 4.73 -0.21
C ALA A 50 -2.84 5.38 1.19
N ARG A 51 -2.57 4.64 2.28
CA ARG A 51 -2.54 5.16 3.67
C ARG A 51 -1.28 5.97 3.97
N LYS A 52 -0.20 5.81 3.20
CA LYS A 52 0.94 6.74 3.17
C LYS A 52 0.51 8.17 2.73
N ALA A 53 -0.75 8.38 2.33
CA ALA A 53 -1.48 9.66 2.40
C ALA A 53 -1.95 10.01 3.85
N VAL A 54 -0.98 10.00 4.78
CA VAL A 54 -1.08 10.24 6.24
C VAL A 54 -1.51 11.70 6.53
N PRO A 55 -2.04 12.04 7.74
CA PRO A 55 -2.66 13.32 8.04
C PRO A 55 -1.83 14.55 7.64
N LEU A 56 -2.54 15.59 7.20
CA LEU A 56 -2.01 16.78 6.52
C LEU A 56 -0.86 17.49 7.26
N THR A 57 -0.77 17.41 8.59
CA THR A 57 0.17 18.20 9.40
C THR A 57 1.65 17.77 9.28
N PRO A 58 2.05 16.51 9.54
CA PRO A 58 3.41 16.03 9.25
C PRO A 58 3.78 16.04 7.75
N LEU A 59 2.78 15.90 6.87
CA LEU A 59 2.98 15.79 5.43
C LEU A 59 3.24 17.17 4.79
N GLN A 60 2.60 18.24 5.28
CA GLN A 60 2.91 19.63 4.92
C GLN A 60 4.31 20.06 5.39
N GLN A 61 4.72 19.65 6.60
CA GLN A 61 6.09 19.87 7.09
C GLN A 61 7.11 19.16 6.21
N THR A 62 6.85 17.89 5.89
CA THR A 62 7.67 17.10 4.96
C THR A 62 7.74 17.78 3.58
N ALA A 63 6.61 18.25 3.03
CA ALA A 63 6.59 18.96 1.75
C ALA A 63 7.50 20.20 1.74
N ALA A 64 7.40 21.02 2.79
CA ALA A 64 8.21 22.22 2.94
C ALA A 64 9.71 21.89 3.12
N GLU A 65 10.03 20.84 3.88
CA GLU A 65 11.40 20.35 4.05
C GLU A 65 12.00 19.84 2.74
N LEU A 66 11.24 19.04 1.97
CA LEU A 66 11.68 18.54 0.66
C LEU A 66 11.91 19.68 -0.34
N GLN A 67 11.05 20.69 -0.33
CA GLN A 67 11.21 21.87 -1.19
C GLN A 67 12.48 22.64 -0.84
N ARG A 68 12.71 22.93 0.45
CA ARG A 68 13.96 23.57 0.89
C ARG A 68 15.18 22.75 0.55
N TYR A 69 15.12 21.44 0.77
CA TYR A 69 16.22 20.53 0.47
C TYR A 69 16.54 20.48 -1.03
N LYS A 70 15.52 20.47 -1.90
CA LYS A 70 15.69 20.56 -3.35
C LYS A 70 16.35 21.86 -3.77
N ASP A 71 15.90 22.99 -3.22
CA ASP A 71 16.46 24.31 -3.54
C ASP A 71 17.92 24.42 -3.06
N ASP A 72 18.23 23.84 -1.89
CA ASP A 72 19.59 23.69 -1.38
C ASP A 72 20.46 22.81 -2.30
N LEU A 73 19.94 21.72 -2.86
CA LEU A 73 20.67 20.87 -3.79
C LEU A 73 20.91 21.55 -5.15
N LYS A 74 19.96 22.35 -5.63
CA LYS A 74 20.05 23.10 -6.89
C LYS A 74 21.06 24.24 -6.82
N SER A 75 21.11 24.95 -5.69
CA SER A 75 22.00 26.10 -5.48
C SER A 75 23.47 25.72 -5.24
N ARG A 76 23.79 24.44 -5.03
CA ARG A 76 25.15 23.97 -4.77
C ARG A 76 25.99 23.86 -6.03
N SER A 77 27.05 24.67 -6.07
CA SER A 77 28.12 24.58 -7.07
C SER A 77 29.14 23.47 -6.78
N ASN A 78 29.34 23.09 -5.50
CA ASN A 78 30.30 22.05 -5.09
C ASN A 78 29.61 20.80 -4.52
N ARG A 79 29.89 19.63 -5.13
CA ARG A 79 29.33 18.29 -4.76
C ARG A 79 30.06 17.65 -3.57
N SER A 80 30.14 18.37 -2.44
CA SER A 80 30.70 17.78 -1.23
C SER A 80 29.71 16.79 -0.62
N GLU A 81 30.09 15.52 -0.59
CA GLU A 81 29.31 14.45 0.03
C GLU A 81 29.00 14.75 1.50
N HIS A 82 30.03 15.12 2.28
CA HIS A 82 29.87 15.47 3.69
C HIS A 82 28.82 16.57 3.91
N VAL A 83 28.82 17.62 3.08
CA VAL A 83 27.82 18.70 3.18
C VAL A 83 26.43 18.21 2.77
N THR A 84 26.34 17.28 1.82
CA THR A 84 25.09 16.69 1.33
C THR A 84 24.45 15.78 2.39
N ILE A 85 25.23 14.88 2.99
CA ILE A 85 24.82 14.03 4.10
C ILE A 85 24.43 14.89 5.30
N LYS A 86 25.25 15.90 5.67
CA LYS A 86 24.93 16.79 6.79
C LYS A 86 23.62 17.55 6.60
N SER A 87 23.29 17.98 5.38
CA SER A 87 21.97 18.60 5.12
C SER A 87 20.83 17.59 5.11
N PHE A 88 21.07 16.37 4.62
CA PHE A 88 20.08 15.29 4.64
C PHE A 88 19.70 14.89 6.06
N SER A 89 20.68 14.71 6.95
CA SER A 89 20.45 14.33 8.35
C SER A 89 19.72 15.38 9.18
N LYS A 90 19.58 16.62 8.68
CA LYS A 90 18.80 17.70 9.33
C LYS A 90 17.31 17.65 8.99
N LEU A 91 16.91 16.85 7.99
CA LEU A 91 15.51 16.69 7.62
C LEU A 91 14.79 15.85 8.69
N SER A 92 13.46 15.94 8.74
CA SER A 92 12.66 15.04 9.58
C SER A 92 12.88 13.57 9.18
N GLN A 93 12.65 12.64 10.11
CA GLN A 93 12.76 11.22 9.82
C GLN A 93 11.85 10.78 8.66
N ASN A 94 10.68 11.40 8.51
CA ASN A 94 9.77 11.13 7.40
C ASN A 94 10.36 11.57 6.06
N ALA A 95 10.95 12.77 5.98
CA ALA A 95 11.62 13.26 4.78
C ALA A 95 12.86 12.41 4.44
N GLN A 96 13.65 12.04 5.45
CA GLN A 96 14.81 11.15 5.27
C GLN A 96 14.40 9.78 4.74
N ASN A 97 13.39 9.15 5.34
CA ASN A 97 12.91 7.83 4.92
C ASN A 97 12.35 7.87 3.49
N LEU A 98 11.62 8.93 3.14
CA LEU A 98 11.02 9.08 1.82
C LEU A 98 12.09 9.28 0.74
N ILE A 99 13.01 10.23 0.93
CA ILE A 99 14.13 10.44 -0.01
C ILE A 99 15.00 9.18 -0.08
N GLY A 100 15.31 8.54 1.06
CA GLY A 100 16.12 7.33 1.10
C GLY A 100 15.49 6.17 0.31
N SER A 101 14.17 5.98 0.44
CA SER A 101 13.43 4.99 -0.35
C SER A 101 13.45 5.30 -1.85
N MET A 102 13.24 6.57 -2.24
CA MET A 102 13.30 6.99 -3.64
C MET A 102 14.72 6.88 -4.20
N LEU A 103 15.74 7.18 -3.39
CA LEU A 103 17.14 7.09 -3.78
C LEU A 103 17.54 5.65 -4.04
N ALA A 104 17.17 4.73 -3.15
CA ALA A 104 17.39 3.30 -3.35
C ALA A 104 16.76 2.81 -4.65
N LEU A 105 15.56 3.29 -5.01
CA LEU A 105 14.93 2.97 -6.29
C LEU A 105 15.70 3.54 -7.48
N GLU A 106 16.16 4.79 -7.39
CA GLU A 106 16.92 5.47 -8.46
C GLU A 106 18.33 4.91 -8.67
N THR A 107 18.91 4.26 -7.65
CA THR A 107 20.27 3.70 -7.72
C THR A 107 20.31 2.18 -7.84
N ARG A 108 19.18 1.47 -7.76
CA ARG A 108 19.13 -0.01 -7.77
C ARG A 108 19.79 -0.68 -8.99
N GLU A 109 19.81 0.00 -10.13
CA GLU A 109 20.42 -0.49 -11.38
C GLU A 109 21.86 0.01 -11.55
N MET A 110 22.30 0.91 -10.65
CA MET A 110 23.62 1.55 -10.67
C MET A 110 24.54 1.04 -9.56
N LEU A 111 23.99 0.46 -8.49
CA LEU A 111 24.69 -0.01 -7.30
C LEU A 111 24.25 -1.42 -6.95
N ASP A 112 25.21 -2.34 -6.82
CA ASP A 112 24.97 -3.68 -6.30
C ASP A 112 24.76 -3.68 -4.77
N ASP A 113 25.32 -2.68 -4.08
CA ASP A 113 25.14 -2.44 -2.65
C ASP A 113 24.96 -0.95 -2.38
N PHE A 114 23.96 -0.60 -1.58
CA PHE A 114 23.67 0.77 -1.17
C PHE A 114 24.80 1.39 -0.32
N SER A 115 25.64 0.57 0.32
CA SER A 115 26.85 1.01 1.00
C SER A 115 27.88 1.66 0.04
N HIS A 116 27.79 1.39 -1.27
CA HIS A 116 28.62 1.98 -2.31
C HIS A 116 28.11 3.34 -2.82
N LEU A 117 27.07 3.89 -2.17
CA LEU A 117 26.61 5.24 -2.44
C LEU A 117 27.71 6.25 -2.11
N ASP A 118 28.09 7.04 -3.10
CA ASP A 118 29.06 8.12 -3.06
C ASP A 118 28.44 9.35 -3.75
N LEU A 119 27.99 10.30 -2.93
CA LEU A 119 27.30 11.50 -3.41
C LEU A 119 28.25 12.54 -4.02
N SER A 120 29.56 12.30 -4.00
CA SER A 120 30.53 13.10 -4.77
C SER A 120 30.49 12.75 -6.27
N LYS A 121 30.07 11.52 -6.62
CA LYS A 121 29.91 11.08 -8.01
C LYS A 121 28.72 11.74 -8.68
N LYS A 122 28.95 12.33 -9.86
CA LYS A 122 27.91 13.04 -10.65
C LYS A 122 26.65 12.21 -10.85
N SER A 123 26.79 10.95 -11.27
CA SER A 123 25.67 10.09 -11.62
C SER A 123 24.77 9.77 -10.43
N GLN A 124 25.37 9.52 -9.26
CA GLN A 124 24.66 9.23 -8.02
C GLN A 124 24.09 10.51 -7.37
N PHE A 125 24.77 11.64 -7.49
CA PHE A 125 24.23 12.94 -7.09
C PHE A 125 23.00 13.35 -7.91
N GLU A 126 22.99 13.07 -9.22
CA GLU A 126 21.80 13.28 -10.04
C GLU A 126 20.67 12.28 -9.71
N ALA A 127 21.00 11.06 -9.28
CA ALA A 127 20.01 10.12 -8.73
C ALA A 127 19.36 10.66 -7.44
N LEU A 128 20.13 11.29 -6.56
CA LEU A 128 19.60 12.00 -5.38
C LEU A 128 18.63 13.11 -5.75
N LYS A 129 18.93 13.93 -6.77
CA LYS A 129 17.99 14.98 -7.23
C LYS A 129 16.69 14.38 -7.74
N ARG A 130 16.74 13.34 -8.57
CA ARG A 130 15.54 12.63 -9.05
C ARG A 130 14.75 11.99 -7.92
N ALA A 131 15.44 11.44 -6.91
CA ALA A 131 14.80 10.90 -5.73
C ALA A 131 14.05 11.97 -4.92
N VAL A 132 14.63 13.16 -4.78
CA VAL A 132 13.97 14.31 -4.13
C VAL A 132 12.78 14.79 -4.95
N ASP A 133 12.89 14.86 -6.28
CA ASP A 133 11.77 15.21 -7.17
C ASP A 133 10.61 14.22 -7.03
N ARG A 134 10.89 12.91 -7.07
CA ARG A 134 9.86 11.86 -6.86
C ARG A 134 9.25 11.92 -5.46
N ALA A 135 10.05 12.19 -4.43
CA ALA A 135 9.55 12.37 -3.07
C ALA A 135 8.57 13.55 -2.99
N GLN A 136 8.85 14.65 -3.69
CA GLN A 136 7.95 15.79 -3.78
C GLN A 136 6.67 15.45 -4.53
N ASP A 137 6.76 14.77 -5.67
CA ASP A 137 5.59 14.35 -6.45
C ASP A 137 4.69 13.42 -5.62
N GLN A 138 5.28 12.48 -4.88
CA GLN A 138 4.55 11.59 -3.98
C GLN A 138 3.85 12.37 -2.86
N VAL A 139 4.50 13.38 -2.28
CA VAL A 139 3.90 14.24 -1.25
C VAL A 139 2.79 15.13 -1.83
N ALA A 140 2.96 15.66 -3.04
CA ALA A 140 1.95 16.46 -3.72
C ALA A 140 0.72 15.62 -4.10
N GLN A 141 0.91 14.40 -4.60
CA GLN A 141 -0.16 13.43 -4.87
C GLN A 141 -0.89 13.01 -3.58
N SER A 142 -0.18 12.98 -2.45
CA SER A 142 -0.74 12.66 -1.12
C SER A 142 -1.59 13.79 -0.51
N GLN A 143 -1.63 14.99 -1.11
CA GLN A 143 -2.53 16.09 -0.68
C GLN A 143 -3.98 15.92 -1.16
N GLY A 144 -4.25 14.99 -2.08
CA GLY A 144 -5.61 14.58 -2.46
C GLY A 144 -6.11 13.43 -1.56
N ARG A 145 -7.43 13.36 -1.31
CA ARG A 145 -8.07 12.20 -0.68
C ARG A 145 -7.59 10.93 -1.41
N PRO A 146 -7.07 9.89 -0.72
CA PRO A 146 -6.52 8.73 -1.42
C PRO A 146 -7.57 8.14 -2.36
N PRO A 147 -7.23 7.88 -3.64
CA PRO A 147 -8.15 7.23 -4.56
C PRO A 147 -8.45 5.85 -3.98
N LEU A 148 -9.70 5.62 -3.57
CA LEU A 148 -10.11 4.31 -3.06
C LEU A 148 -10.25 3.27 -4.20
N GLU A 149 -9.69 3.55 -5.38
CA GLU A 149 -9.78 2.74 -6.59
C GLU A 149 -9.20 1.34 -6.39
N TYR A 150 -8.17 1.19 -5.56
CA TYR A 150 -7.60 -0.11 -5.22
C TYR A 150 -8.61 -1.05 -4.52
N LEU A 151 -9.55 -0.50 -3.74
CA LEU A 151 -10.63 -1.30 -3.15
C LEU A 151 -11.68 -1.67 -4.20
N ASP A 152 -11.90 -0.81 -5.20
CA ASP A 152 -12.81 -1.12 -6.30
C ASP A 152 -12.20 -2.20 -7.21
N GLN A 153 -10.88 -2.14 -7.45
CA GLN A 153 -10.14 -3.15 -8.18
C GLN A 153 -10.13 -4.50 -7.44
N PHE A 154 -9.87 -4.50 -6.14
CA PHE A 154 -9.96 -5.72 -5.32
C PHE A 154 -11.34 -6.39 -5.45
N CYS A 155 -12.43 -5.62 -5.36
CA CYS A 155 -13.78 -6.15 -5.55
C CYS A 155 -13.96 -6.84 -6.92
N LYS A 156 -13.35 -6.32 -7.99
CA LYS A 156 -13.42 -6.92 -9.33
C LYS A 156 -12.61 -8.21 -9.39
N ASP A 157 -11.36 -8.16 -8.93
CA ASP A 157 -10.43 -9.29 -9.03
C ASP A 157 -10.89 -10.49 -8.19
N ILE A 158 -11.40 -10.25 -6.97
CA ILE A 158 -11.92 -11.32 -6.12
C ILE A 158 -13.21 -11.93 -6.68
N THR A 159 -14.05 -11.13 -7.37
CA THR A 159 -15.23 -11.62 -8.07
C THR A 159 -14.86 -12.48 -9.28
N GLU A 160 -13.87 -12.04 -10.06
CA GLU A 160 -13.36 -12.82 -11.19
C GLU A 160 -12.80 -14.15 -10.71
N PHE A 161 -11.95 -14.14 -9.68
CA PHE A 161 -11.43 -15.34 -9.04
C PHE A 161 -12.54 -16.31 -8.59
N ALA A 162 -13.52 -15.81 -7.85
CA ALA A 162 -14.62 -16.63 -7.35
C ALA A 162 -15.51 -17.20 -8.48
N ARG A 163 -15.76 -16.42 -9.53
CA ARG A 163 -16.59 -16.86 -10.66
C ARG A 163 -15.84 -17.83 -11.57
N ASP A 164 -14.59 -17.53 -11.89
CA ASP A 164 -13.88 -18.17 -12.99
C ASP A 164 -13.03 -19.33 -12.52
N ASP A 165 -12.43 -19.23 -11.32
CA ASP A 165 -11.58 -20.29 -10.77
C ASP A 165 -12.33 -21.18 -9.78
N LEU A 166 -13.26 -20.62 -8.99
CA LEU A 166 -14.01 -21.39 -7.98
C LEU A 166 -15.40 -21.82 -8.46
N LYS A 167 -15.93 -21.19 -9.51
CA LYS A 167 -17.28 -21.44 -10.05
C LYS A 167 -18.41 -21.29 -9.01
N ILE A 168 -18.26 -20.39 -8.04
CA ILE A 168 -19.25 -20.13 -6.99
C ILE A 168 -20.13 -18.89 -7.27
N ASP A 169 -21.29 -18.79 -6.61
CA ASP A 169 -22.15 -17.60 -6.73
C ASP A 169 -21.50 -16.38 -6.06
N VAL A 170 -21.39 -15.29 -6.83
CA VAL A 170 -20.75 -14.03 -6.41
C VAL A 170 -21.76 -12.95 -5.99
N LYS A 171 -23.01 -13.34 -5.74
CA LYS A 171 -24.06 -12.44 -5.26
C LYS A 171 -23.78 -12.00 -3.83
N VAL A 172 -23.64 -10.68 -3.66
CA VAL A 172 -23.49 -10.03 -2.36
C VAL A 172 -24.78 -9.29 -2.03
N ARG A 173 -25.32 -9.51 -0.83
CA ARG A 173 -26.56 -8.86 -0.38
C ARG A 173 -26.38 -8.16 0.96
N ASN A 174 -27.18 -7.12 1.16
CA ASN A 174 -27.29 -6.47 2.45
C ASN A 174 -28.22 -7.31 3.33
N HIS A 175 -27.65 -8.13 4.21
CA HIS A 175 -28.41 -9.01 5.11
C HIS A 175 -28.93 -8.24 6.32
N HIS A 176 -30.12 -8.59 6.81
CA HIS A 176 -30.74 -7.90 7.96
C HIS A 176 -29.88 -7.97 9.23
N LYS A 177 -29.11 -9.05 9.40
CA LYS A 177 -28.18 -9.24 10.53
C LYS A 177 -26.87 -8.46 10.38
N GLY A 178 -26.59 -7.89 9.21
CA GLY A 178 -25.37 -7.11 8.98
C GLY A 178 -24.08 -7.95 8.94
N GLU A 179 -24.15 -9.24 8.63
CA GLU A 179 -23.00 -10.16 8.58
C GLU A 179 -22.96 -10.90 7.24
N PRO A 180 -21.77 -11.35 6.76
CA PRO A 180 -21.64 -12.18 5.58
C PRO A 180 -22.34 -13.54 5.77
N VAL A 181 -22.94 -14.08 4.71
CA VAL A 181 -23.66 -15.36 4.76
C VAL A 181 -23.04 -16.38 3.81
N THR A 182 -22.59 -15.95 2.63
CA THR A 182 -22.00 -16.83 1.61
C THR A 182 -20.47 -16.90 1.72
N ASP A 183 -19.85 -17.96 1.20
CA ASP A 183 -18.39 -18.09 1.21
C ASP A 183 -17.70 -16.92 0.47
N PHE A 184 -18.31 -16.47 -0.63
CA PHE A 184 -17.85 -15.28 -1.35
C PHE A 184 -17.92 -14.01 -0.48
N GLU A 185 -19.03 -13.80 0.23
CA GLU A 185 -19.15 -12.66 1.15
C GLU A 185 -18.13 -12.73 2.29
N HIS A 186 -17.81 -13.91 2.80
CA HIS A 186 -16.75 -14.09 3.81
C HIS A 186 -15.38 -13.73 3.24
N MET A 187 -15.01 -14.23 2.07
CA MET A 187 -13.75 -13.88 1.40
C MET A 187 -13.64 -12.36 1.14
N LEU A 188 -14.72 -11.74 0.68
CA LEU A 188 -14.79 -10.29 0.46
C LEU A 188 -14.58 -9.53 1.78
N VAL A 189 -15.29 -9.90 2.84
CA VAL A 189 -15.18 -9.26 4.16
C VAL A 189 -13.77 -9.37 4.73
N ILE A 190 -13.14 -10.53 4.61
CA ILE A 190 -11.77 -10.75 5.09
C ILE A 190 -10.80 -9.81 4.37
N GLY A 191 -10.91 -9.66 3.05
CA GLY A 191 -10.11 -8.70 2.29
C GLY A 191 -10.25 -7.27 2.81
N PHE A 192 -11.48 -6.82 3.08
CA PHE A 192 -11.70 -5.50 3.66
C PHE A 192 -11.18 -5.36 5.10
N ARG A 193 -11.26 -6.42 5.92
CA ARG A 193 -10.76 -6.41 7.29
C ARG A 193 -9.23 -6.43 7.39
N ILE A 194 -8.54 -6.90 6.35
CA ILE A 194 -7.06 -6.78 6.23
C ILE A 194 -6.63 -5.32 6.18
N VAL A 195 -7.47 -4.41 5.66
CA VAL A 195 -7.14 -2.99 5.51
C VAL A 195 -7.80 -2.12 6.59
N ASP A 196 -9.00 -2.48 7.02
CA ASP A 196 -9.75 -1.77 8.05
C ASP A 196 -10.56 -2.77 8.89
N THR A 197 -10.05 -3.11 10.08
CA THR A 197 -10.70 -4.08 10.97
C THR A 197 -12.04 -3.60 11.51
N ALA A 198 -12.33 -2.28 11.46
CA ALA A 198 -13.55 -1.69 11.98
C ALA A 198 -14.64 -1.48 10.90
N ILE A 199 -14.36 -1.85 9.64
CA ILE A 199 -15.31 -1.62 8.54
C ILE A 199 -16.58 -2.48 8.71
N SER A 200 -17.73 -1.83 8.56
CA SER A 200 -19.01 -2.53 8.65
C SER A 200 -19.33 -3.30 7.36
N TYR A 201 -20.01 -4.44 7.51
CA TYR A 201 -20.48 -5.25 6.39
C TYR A 201 -21.32 -4.42 5.40
N HIS A 202 -22.21 -3.57 5.91
CA HIS A 202 -23.01 -2.68 5.06
C HIS A 202 -22.15 -1.75 4.19
N GLY A 203 -21.06 -1.21 4.75
CA GLY A 203 -20.09 -0.39 4.02
C GLY A 203 -19.40 -1.18 2.90
N ILE A 204 -19.03 -2.43 3.18
CA ILE A 204 -18.44 -3.35 2.20
C ILE A 204 -19.42 -3.62 1.06
N VAL A 205 -20.66 -4.02 1.36
CA VAL A 205 -21.70 -4.32 0.35
C VAL A 205 -21.93 -3.12 -0.58
N LYS A 206 -22.11 -1.93 -0.02
CA LYS A 206 -22.31 -0.70 -0.79
C LYS A 206 -21.15 -0.42 -1.73
N ARG A 207 -19.92 -0.65 -1.27
CA ARG A 207 -18.72 -0.45 -2.07
C ARG A 207 -18.62 -1.49 -3.19
N TYR A 208 -18.84 -2.76 -2.86
CA TYR A 208 -18.86 -3.85 -3.82
C TYR A 208 -19.82 -3.57 -4.97
N HIS A 209 -21.08 -3.22 -4.68
CA HIS A 209 -22.05 -2.89 -5.72
C HIS A 209 -21.64 -1.69 -6.57
N LYS A 210 -20.97 -0.70 -5.98
CA LYS A 210 -20.42 0.43 -6.73
C LYS A 210 -19.30 -0.01 -7.67
N ALA A 211 -18.41 -0.89 -7.22
CA ALA A 211 -17.26 -1.37 -8.00
C ALA A 211 -17.68 -2.24 -9.18
N ILE A 212 -18.67 -3.13 -9.00
CA ILE A 212 -19.13 -4.05 -10.05
C ILE A 212 -20.08 -3.39 -11.07
N LYS A 213 -20.73 -2.27 -10.73
CA LYS A 213 -21.55 -1.49 -11.66
C LYS A 213 -20.76 -0.65 -12.66
N ARG A 214 -19.45 -0.48 -12.45
CA ARG A 214 -18.54 0.38 -13.22
C ARG A 214 -17.61 -0.44 -14.10
#